data_AF-A0AAW4BR39-F1
#
_entry.id   AF-A0AAW4BR39-F1
#
_cell.length_a   1.000
_cell.length_b   1.000
_cell.length_c   1.000
_cell.angle_alpha   90.00
_cell.angle_beta   90.00
_cell.angle_gamma   90.00
#
_symmetry.space_group_name_H-M   'P 1'
#
loop_
_entity.id
_entity.type
_entity.pdbx_description
1 polymer ?
#
loop_
_entity_poly.entity_id
_entity_poly.type
_entity_poly.pdbx_seq_one_letter_code
_entity_poly.pdbx_strand_id
1 'polypeptide(L)'
;MWEKHPDTCAVVVDPVGEKIYEFRRSMLINQISRDADKIAKSFDALHSADLEKMSALFAHCSAIWASGMLRAERDEDKLRKACAELLSNALNSMVGAAYMLRGGFVLQPGPVVRSAIETMAVALHLMQFPEDFQKYQEHKFESPRAVSSAKRVFPPFGQIYGLLSREFTHIGTLHKQFTPIREYTGTEESLQLNIQFLTAGIWMCYVSCELVFLDGVAEPRYWRELPEQVKGKTAYSYEPSDEELAWMADFLGLDNPFFGQNN
;
A
#
# COMPACT_ATOMS: atom_id res chain seq x y z
N MET A 1 -49.43 -1.52 -0.94
CA MET A 1 -49.27 -0.27 -1.72
C MET A 1 -47.89 0.25 -1.41
N TRP A 2 -46.96 0.26 -2.37
CA TRP A 2 -45.60 0.74 -2.14
C TRP A 2 -45.64 2.27 -2.01
N GLU A 3 -45.15 2.80 -0.91
CA GLU A 3 -45.10 4.24 -0.65
C GLU A 3 -43.68 4.76 -0.93
N LYS A 4 -43.59 5.71 -1.86
CA LYS A 4 -42.31 6.28 -2.32
C LYS A 4 -41.70 7.12 -1.22
N HIS A 5 -40.43 6.88 -0.89
CA HIS A 5 -39.71 7.71 0.08
C HIS A 5 -39.54 9.15 -0.47
N PRO A 6 -39.66 10.21 0.36
CA PRO A 6 -39.58 11.60 -0.11
C PRO A 6 -38.24 11.95 -0.78
N ASP A 7 -37.16 11.26 -0.40
CA ASP A 7 -35.82 11.44 -0.97
C ASP A 7 -35.56 10.68 -2.29
N THR A 8 -36.57 9.99 -2.84
CA THR A 8 -36.41 9.13 -4.02
C THR A 8 -36.30 9.93 -5.31
N CYS A 9 -35.21 9.73 -6.04
CA CYS A 9 -34.96 10.33 -7.35
C CYS A 9 -35.30 9.39 -8.51
N ALA A 10 -35.12 8.07 -8.36
CA ALA A 10 -35.45 7.10 -9.40
C ALA A 10 -35.94 5.78 -8.81
N VAL A 11 -36.68 5.02 -9.62
CA VAL A 11 -37.23 3.70 -9.28
C VAL A 11 -37.01 2.80 -10.47
N VAL A 12 -36.44 1.62 -10.23
CA VAL A 12 -36.29 0.57 -11.24
C VAL A 12 -37.10 -0.63 -10.80
N VAL A 13 -38.01 -1.07 -11.66
CA VAL A 13 -38.81 -2.27 -11.45
C VAL A 13 -38.19 -3.40 -12.25
N ASP A 14 -37.78 -4.46 -11.56
CA ASP A 14 -37.37 -5.73 -12.15
C ASP A 14 -38.55 -6.70 -12.05
N PRO A 15 -39.35 -6.83 -13.12
CA PRO A 15 -40.54 -7.69 -13.12
C PRO A 15 -40.18 -9.18 -13.13
N VAL A 16 -38.97 -9.55 -13.54
CA VAL A 16 -38.53 -10.94 -13.62
C VAL A 16 -38.01 -11.40 -12.26
N GLY A 17 -37.23 -10.55 -11.58
CA GLY A 17 -36.73 -10.79 -10.24
C GLY A 17 -37.71 -10.42 -9.12
N GLU A 18 -38.90 -9.93 -9.45
CA GLU A 18 -39.94 -9.42 -8.54
C GLU A 18 -39.39 -8.39 -7.52
N LYS A 19 -38.50 -7.50 -7.99
CA LYS A 19 -37.83 -6.49 -7.14
C LYS A 19 -38.12 -5.07 -7.59
N ILE A 20 -38.23 -4.17 -6.62
CA ILE A 20 -38.28 -2.73 -6.83
C ILE A 20 -37.03 -2.13 -6.19
N TYR A 21 -36.20 -1.49 -7.00
CA TYR A 21 -35.02 -0.75 -6.55
C TYR A 21 -35.34 0.72 -6.47
N GLU A 22 -35.22 1.29 -5.27
CA GLU A 22 -35.43 2.71 -5.00
C GLU A 22 -34.09 3.43 -4.88
N PHE A 23 -33.85 4.44 -5.73
CA PHE A 23 -32.64 5.25 -5.71
C PHE A 23 -32.93 6.62 -5.10
N ARG A 24 -32.13 6.99 -4.11
CA ARG A 24 -32.33 8.19 -3.27
C ARG A 24 -31.24 9.23 -3.53
N ARG A 25 -31.55 10.52 -3.39
CA ARG A 25 -30.56 11.61 -3.59
C ARG A 25 -29.42 11.52 -2.58
N SER A 26 -29.70 11.02 -1.38
CA SER A 26 -28.71 10.80 -0.31
C SER A 26 -27.80 9.58 -0.52
N MET A 27 -27.91 8.83 -1.62
CA MET A 27 -27.18 7.57 -1.80
C MET A 27 -25.66 7.70 -1.60
N LEU A 28 -25.03 8.73 -2.17
CA LEU A 28 -23.59 8.98 -1.99
C LEU A 28 -23.25 9.26 -0.52
N ILE A 29 -24.00 10.15 0.13
CA ILE A 29 -23.76 10.52 1.53
C ILE A 29 -23.93 9.29 2.43
N ASN A 30 -24.99 8.51 2.23
CA ASN A 30 -25.24 7.28 2.98
C ASN A 30 -24.11 6.26 2.78
N GLN A 31 -23.62 6.13 1.54
CA GLN A 31 -22.55 5.20 1.18
C GLN A 31 -21.25 5.48 1.95
N ILE A 32 -20.89 6.75 2.12
CA ILE A 32 -19.65 7.15 2.82
C ILE A 32 -19.83 7.41 4.32
N SER A 33 -21.04 7.26 4.86
CA SER A 33 -21.34 7.49 6.27
C SER A 33 -21.96 6.25 6.91
N ARG A 34 -23.29 6.15 6.91
CA ARG A 34 -24.05 5.06 7.55
C ARG A 34 -23.65 3.69 7.03
N ASP A 35 -23.59 3.53 5.71
CA ASP A 35 -23.35 2.22 5.10
C ASP A 35 -21.88 1.81 5.26
N ALA A 36 -20.95 2.77 5.14
CA ALA A 36 -19.54 2.56 5.44
C ALA A 36 -19.30 2.09 6.89
N ASP A 37 -19.98 2.67 7.89
CA ASP A 37 -19.85 2.24 9.30
C ASP A 37 -20.32 0.80 9.52
N LYS A 38 -21.42 0.40 8.86
CA LYS A 38 -21.92 -0.97 8.93
C LYS A 38 -20.92 -1.96 8.31
N ILE A 39 -20.41 -1.65 7.13
CA ILE A 39 -19.45 -2.49 6.41
C ILE A 39 -18.14 -2.59 7.21
N ALA A 40 -17.67 -1.48 7.74
CA ALA A 40 -16.51 -1.42 8.60
C ALA A 40 -16.60 -2.38 9.79
N LYS A 41 -17.76 -2.48 10.46
CA LYS A 41 -17.96 -3.44 11.55
C LYS A 41 -17.85 -4.89 11.07
N SER A 42 -18.37 -5.21 9.89
CA SER A 42 -18.20 -6.55 9.31
C SER A 42 -16.75 -6.86 8.95
N PHE A 43 -15.98 -5.86 8.51
CA PHE A 43 -14.55 -6.00 8.27
C PHE A 43 -13.79 -6.23 9.58
N ASP A 44 -14.02 -5.39 10.60
CA ASP A 44 -13.30 -5.46 11.88
C ASP A 44 -13.57 -6.79 12.61
N ALA A 45 -14.78 -7.34 12.47
CA ALA A 45 -15.13 -8.65 13.01
C ALA A 45 -14.30 -9.79 12.41
N LEU A 46 -13.79 -9.63 11.19
CA LEU A 46 -13.00 -10.64 10.47
C LEU A 46 -11.49 -10.39 10.55
N HIS A 47 -11.07 -9.12 10.49
CA HIS A 47 -9.68 -8.72 10.20
C HIS A 47 -9.08 -7.73 11.20
N SER A 48 -9.68 -7.58 12.39
CA SER A 48 -9.10 -6.74 13.46
C SER A 48 -7.67 -7.16 13.83
N ALA A 49 -7.41 -8.47 13.93
CA ALA A 49 -6.07 -8.98 14.21
C ALA A 49 -5.04 -8.61 13.11
N ASP A 50 -5.44 -8.65 11.84
CA ASP A 50 -4.58 -8.24 10.72
C ASP A 50 -4.29 -6.73 10.77
N LEU A 51 -5.30 -5.91 11.11
CA LEU A 51 -5.11 -4.47 11.31
C LEU A 51 -4.15 -4.17 12.47
N GLU A 52 -4.26 -4.90 13.59
CA GLU A 52 -3.35 -4.73 14.73
C GLU A 52 -1.91 -5.10 14.36
N LYS A 53 -1.73 -6.23 13.65
CA LYS A 53 -0.41 -6.66 13.12
C LYS A 53 0.19 -5.61 12.19
N MET A 54 -0.58 -5.12 11.23
CA MET A 54 -0.18 -4.04 10.32
C MET A 54 0.12 -2.74 11.06
N SER A 55 -0.71 -2.38 12.05
CA SER A 55 -0.58 -1.15 12.84
C SER A 55 0.73 -1.12 13.62
N ALA A 56 1.15 -2.25 14.20
CA ALA A 56 2.42 -2.34 14.91
C ALA A 56 3.61 -1.99 14.02
N LEU A 57 3.68 -2.55 12.81
CA LEU A 57 4.76 -2.24 11.85
C LEU A 57 4.65 -0.81 11.31
N PHE A 58 3.44 -0.35 11.04
CA PHE A 58 3.17 1.02 10.59
C PHE A 58 3.64 2.06 11.62
N ALA A 59 3.41 1.81 12.91
CA ALA A 59 3.85 2.68 14.00
C ALA A 59 5.38 2.74 14.07
N HIS A 60 6.06 1.59 13.95
CA HIS A 60 7.53 1.55 13.94
C HIS A 60 8.10 2.29 12.72
N CYS A 61 7.54 2.04 11.54
CA CYS A 61 7.89 2.77 10.32
C CYS A 61 7.70 4.29 10.47
N SER A 62 6.58 4.72 11.05
CA SER A 62 6.28 6.13 11.31
C SER A 62 7.25 6.77 12.31
N ALA A 63 7.72 6.01 13.31
CA ALA A 63 8.73 6.49 14.25
C ALA A 63 10.09 6.73 13.58
N ILE A 64 10.54 5.79 12.73
CA ILE A 64 11.76 5.95 11.92
C ILE A 64 11.63 7.18 11.02
N TRP A 65 10.51 7.30 10.30
CA TRP A 65 10.23 8.43 9.43
C TRP A 65 10.24 9.76 10.18
N ALA A 66 9.54 9.86 11.32
CA ALA A 66 9.44 11.10 12.08
C ALA A 66 10.79 11.54 12.64
N SER A 67 11.55 10.61 13.22
CA SER A 67 12.91 10.87 13.70
C SER A 67 13.84 11.31 12.56
N GLY A 68 13.78 10.59 11.44
CA GLY A 68 14.54 10.88 10.23
C GLY A 68 14.23 12.24 9.62
N MET A 69 12.95 12.62 9.55
CA MET A 69 12.51 13.92 9.05
C MET A 69 13.05 15.07 9.92
N LEU A 70 12.88 14.98 11.25
CA LEU A 70 13.39 16.00 12.18
C LEU A 70 14.90 16.17 12.05
N ARG A 71 15.63 15.07 11.88
CA ARG A 71 17.08 15.09 11.64
C ARG A 71 17.44 15.73 10.30
N ALA A 72 16.77 15.34 9.22
CA ALA A 72 17.00 15.89 7.89
C ALA A 72 16.73 17.41 7.84
N GLU A 73 15.71 17.89 8.56
CA GLU A 73 15.44 19.31 8.70
C GLU A 73 16.53 20.05 9.46
N ARG A 74 16.96 19.51 10.60
CA ARG A 74 18.02 20.10 11.42
C ARG A 74 19.36 20.14 10.68
N ASP A 75 19.69 19.08 9.95
CA ASP A 75 20.96 18.92 9.26
C ASP A 75 20.94 19.54 7.84
N GLU A 76 19.83 20.19 7.45
CA GLU A 76 19.56 20.76 6.12
C GLU A 76 19.77 19.77 4.95
N ASP A 77 19.56 18.48 5.20
CA ASP A 77 19.69 17.42 4.21
C ASP A 77 18.47 17.40 3.27
N LYS A 78 18.60 18.13 2.16
CA LYS A 78 17.55 18.26 1.14
C LYS A 78 17.15 16.93 0.52
N LEU A 79 18.09 15.99 0.35
CA LEU A 79 17.82 14.69 -0.27
C LEU A 79 16.95 13.84 0.66
N ARG A 80 17.37 13.67 1.91
CA ARG A 80 16.59 12.92 2.90
C ARG A 80 15.25 13.56 3.18
N LYS A 81 15.16 14.90 3.20
CA LYS A 81 13.88 15.61 3.32
C LYS A 81 12.92 15.27 2.18
N ALA A 82 13.38 15.32 0.93
CA ALA A 82 12.54 14.95 -0.21
C ALA A 82 12.10 13.48 -0.16
N CYS A 83 13.00 12.58 0.24
CA CYS A 83 12.65 11.16 0.45
C CYS A 83 11.63 11.00 1.58
N ALA A 84 11.75 11.76 2.67
CA ALA A 84 10.80 11.77 3.77
C ALA A 84 9.40 12.20 3.31
N GLU A 85 9.29 13.25 2.48
CA GLU A 85 8.03 13.73 1.92
C GLU A 85 7.37 12.66 1.03
N LEU A 86 8.16 11.99 0.18
CA LEU A 86 7.69 10.86 -0.63
C LEU A 86 7.18 9.71 0.26
N LEU A 87 7.94 9.32 1.29
CA LEU A 87 7.57 8.25 2.21
C LEU A 87 6.33 8.60 3.05
N SER A 88 6.16 9.86 3.45
CA SER A 88 4.95 10.34 4.15
C SER A 88 3.71 10.17 3.27
N ASN A 89 3.80 10.54 1.99
CA ASN A 89 2.70 10.35 1.04
C ASN A 89 2.41 8.88 0.78
N ALA A 90 3.44 8.02 0.75
CA ALA A 90 3.27 6.58 0.65
C ALA A 90 2.55 6.00 1.89
N LEU A 91 2.95 6.41 3.11
CA LEU A 91 2.28 6.01 4.36
C LEU A 91 0.81 6.46 4.39
N ASN A 92 0.52 7.70 3.99
CA ASN A 92 -0.86 8.20 3.89
C ASN A 92 -1.67 7.41 2.86
N SER A 93 -1.05 7.01 1.75
CA SER A 93 -1.70 6.16 0.74
C SER A 93 -2.03 4.77 1.31
N MET A 94 -1.17 4.19 2.14
CA MET A 94 -1.46 2.93 2.83
C MET A 94 -2.66 3.06 3.79
N VAL A 95 -2.73 4.15 4.56
CA VAL A 95 -3.91 4.44 5.41
C VAL A 95 -5.18 4.61 4.56
N GLY A 96 -5.09 5.33 3.44
CA GLY A 96 -6.20 5.50 2.50
C GLY A 96 -6.68 4.19 1.91
N ALA A 97 -5.76 3.32 1.49
CA ALA A 97 -6.07 1.99 0.97
C ALA A 97 -6.74 1.10 2.02
N ALA A 98 -6.25 1.11 3.27
CA ALA A 98 -6.86 0.39 4.38
C ALA A 98 -8.26 0.92 4.69
N TYR A 99 -8.45 2.24 4.68
CA TYR A 99 -9.75 2.88 4.87
C TYR A 99 -10.76 2.49 3.78
N MET A 100 -10.33 2.52 2.52
CA MET A 100 -11.17 2.09 1.38
C MET A 100 -11.56 0.62 1.50
N LEU A 101 -10.63 -0.26 1.85
CA LEU A 101 -10.93 -1.68 2.04
C LEU A 101 -11.91 -1.86 3.20
N ARG A 102 -11.66 -1.25 4.35
CA ARG A 102 -12.57 -1.29 5.50
C ARG A 102 -13.98 -0.78 5.16
N GLY A 103 -14.11 0.15 4.22
CA GLY A 103 -15.38 0.69 3.71
C GLY A 103 -16.07 -0.13 2.61
N GLY A 104 -15.54 -1.30 2.21
CA GLY A 104 -16.18 -2.17 1.21
C GLY A 104 -15.68 -2.00 -0.23
N PHE A 105 -14.72 -1.11 -0.49
CA PHE A 105 -14.29 -0.76 -1.84
C PHE A 105 -13.23 -1.71 -2.40
N VAL A 106 -13.51 -3.02 -2.49
CA VAL A 106 -12.51 -4.08 -2.76
C VAL A 106 -11.63 -3.92 -4.02
N LEU A 107 -12.02 -3.12 -5.01
CA LEU A 107 -11.19 -2.87 -6.21
C LEU A 107 -10.23 -1.68 -6.08
N GLN A 108 -10.52 -0.75 -5.17
CA GLN A 108 -9.83 0.55 -5.10
C GLN A 108 -8.51 0.55 -4.31
N PRO A 109 -8.31 -0.27 -3.27
CA PRO A 109 -7.04 -0.29 -2.53
C PRO A 109 -5.85 -0.67 -3.41
N GLY A 110 -5.99 -1.63 -4.32
CA GLY A 110 -4.90 -2.08 -5.19
C GLY A 110 -4.19 -0.96 -5.96
N PRO A 111 -4.91 -0.14 -6.75
CA PRO A 111 -4.34 1.03 -7.41
C PRO A 111 -3.64 2.02 -6.44
N VAL A 112 -4.20 2.23 -5.25
CA VAL A 112 -3.62 3.12 -4.23
C VAL A 112 -2.31 2.55 -3.68
N VAL A 113 -2.28 1.26 -3.33
CA VAL A 113 -1.07 0.56 -2.87
C VAL A 113 0.01 0.58 -3.96
N ARG A 114 -0.36 0.37 -5.23
CA ARG A 114 0.57 0.44 -6.37
C ARG A 114 1.21 1.83 -6.47
N SER A 115 0.41 2.90 -6.37
CA SER A 115 0.92 4.27 -6.40
C SER A 115 1.84 4.57 -5.21
N ALA A 116 1.53 4.05 -4.02
CA ALA A 116 2.40 4.14 -2.85
C ALA A 116 3.76 3.47 -3.11
N ILE A 117 3.76 2.27 -3.69
CA ILE A 117 4.98 1.51 -4.00
C ILE A 117 5.82 2.20 -5.08
N GLU A 118 5.21 2.79 -6.11
CA GLU A 118 5.93 3.61 -7.08
C GLU A 118 6.60 4.82 -6.42
N THR A 119 5.91 5.45 -5.46
CA THR A 119 6.45 6.55 -4.65
C THR A 119 7.65 6.10 -3.81
N MET A 120 7.55 4.94 -3.16
CA MET A 120 8.68 4.32 -2.43
C MET A 120 9.86 4.02 -3.34
N ALA A 121 9.61 3.55 -4.57
CA ALA A 121 10.66 3.26 -5.55
C ALA A 121 11.51 4.50 -5.86
N VAL A 122 10.89 5.68 -5.93
CA VAL A 122 11.61 6.94 -6.14
C VAL A 122 12.51 7.26 -4.95
N ALA A 123 12.02 7.11 -3.71
CA ALA A 123 12.84 7.31 -2.52
C ALA A 123 14.03 6.34 -2.48
N LEU A 124 13.80 5.05 -2.73
CA LEU A 124 14.86 4.03 -2.82
C LEU A 124 15.88 4.38 -3.91
N HIS A 125 15.43 4.85 -5.08
CA HIS A 125 16.30 5.26 -6.18
C HIS A 125 17.20 6.42 -5.78
N LEU A 126 16.62 7.47 -5.22
CA LEU A 126 17.35 8.69 -4.87
C LEU A 126 18.41 8.45 -3.78
N MET A 127 18.16 7.53 -2.86
CA MET A 127 19.18 7.13 -1.88
C MET A 127 20.32 6.31 -2.47
N GLN A 128 20.04 5.50 -3.50
CA GLN A 128 21.04 4.68 -4.17
C GLN A 128 21.82 5.45 -5.25
N PHE A 129 21.19 6.47 -5.86
CA PHE A 129 21.74 7.33 -6.91
C PHE A 129 21.51 8.82 -6.60
N PRO A 130 22.18 9.38 -5.56
CA PRO A 130 21.98 10.78 -5.15
C PRO A 130 22.20 11.81 -6.26
N GLU A 131 23.01 11.49 -7.28
CA GLU A 131 23.25 12.35 -8.43
C GLU A 131 22.00 12.66 -9.26
N ASP A 132 20.98 11.79 -9.20
CA ASP A 132 19.72 12.01 -9.91
C ASP A 132 18.75 12.92 -9.12
N PHE A 133 19.10 13.33 -7.90
CA PHE A 133 18.30 14.24 -7.08
C PHE A 133 18.05 15.60 -7.74
N GLN A 134 19.03 16.14 -8.46
CA GLN A 134 18.86 17.40 -9.18
C GLN A 134 17.75 17.29 -10.24
N LYS A 135 17.69 16.18 -10.99
CA LYS A 135 16.63 15.94 -11.98
C LYS A 135 15.27 15.83 -11.33
N TYR A 136 15.21 15.22 -10.13
CA TYR A 136 13.98 15.15 -9.34
C TYR A 136 13.49 16.56 -8.96
N GLN A 137 14.37 17.41 -8.43
CA GLN A 137 14.02 18.79 -8.06
C GLN A 137 13.57 19.64 -9.26
N GLU A 138 14.11 19.38 -10.45
CA GLU A 138 13.74 20.08 -11.68
C GLU A 138 12.50 19.48 -12.38
N HIS A 139 11.83 18.48 -11.78
CA HIS A 139 10.71 17.74 -12.38
C HIS A 139 11.05 17.06 -13.73
N LYS A 140 12.32 16.70 -13.93
CA LYS A 140 12.83 15.99 -15.13
C LYS A 140 13.16 14.52 -14.84
N PHE A 141 12.81 14.03 -13.65
CA PHE A 141 13.06 12.66 -13.27
C PHE A 141 12.03 11.71 -13.88
N GLU A 142 12.50 10.65 -14.52
CA GLU A 142 11.66 9.62 -15.14
C GLU A 142 11.32 8.51 -14.13
N SER A 143 10.07 8.48 -13.65
CA SER A 143 9.61 7.49 -12.67
C SER A 143 9.79 6.02 -13.06
N PRO A 144 9.72 5.59 -14.35
CA PRO A 144 9.99 4.19 -14.70
C PRO A 144 11.41 3.73 -14.36
N ARG A 145 12.37 4.66 -14.34
CA ARG A 145 13.76 4.39 -13.95
C ARG A 145 13.88 4.05 -12.47
N ALA A 146 13.08 4.68 -11.61
CA ALA A 146 13.03 4.37 -10.18
C ALA A 146 12.56 2.93 -9.94
N VAL A 147 11.46 2.51 -10.56
CA VAL A 147 10.96 1.12 -10.47
C VAL A 147 12.02 0.13 -10.91
N SER A 148 12.69 0.41 -12.03
CA SER A 148 13.75 -0.47 -12.56
C SER A 148 14.93 -0.60 -11.59
N SER A 149 15.31 0.50 -10.95
CA SER A 149 16.36 0.48 -9.93
C SER A 149 15.93 -0.24 -8.65
N ALA A 150 14.70 -0.02 -8.18
CA ALA A 150 14.15 -0.63 -6.97
C ALA A 150 14.14 -2.16 -7.09
N LYS A 151 13.73 -2.69 -8.25
CA LYS A 151 13.80 -4.13 -8.57
C LYS A 151 15.20 -4.73 -8.43
N ARG A 152 16.23 -3.95 -8.75
CA ARG A 152 17.63 -4.40 -8.70
C ARG A 152 18.19 -4.38 -7.28
N VAL A 153 17.85 -3.35 -6.50
CA VAL A 153 18.45 -3.12 -5.18
C VAL A 153 17.68 -3.78 -4.04
N PHE A 154 16.40 -4.05 -4.25
CA PHE A 154 15.50 -4.67 -3.28
C PHE A 154 14.71 -5.78 -4.00
N PRO A 155 15.24 -7.01 -4.09
CA PRO A 155 14.66 -8.07 -4.94
C PRO A 155 13.16 -8.36 -4.69
N PRO A 156 12.66 -8.39 -3.42
CA PRO A 156 11.23 -8.55 -3.15
C PRO A 156 10.34 -7.48 -3.81
N PHE A 157 10.85 -6.27 -4.05
CA PHE A 157 10.13 -5.19 -4.75
C PHE A 157 9.57 -5.67 -6.09
N GLY A 158 10.38 -6.40 -6.87
CA GLY A 158 10.00 -6.80 -8.22
C GLY A 158 8.84 -7.78 -8.26
N GLN A 159 8.78 -8.69 -7.28
CA GLN A 159 7.71 -9.67 -7.15
C GLN A 159 6.38 -9.00 -6.79
N ILE A 160 6.38 -8.17 -5.74
CA ILE A 160 5.18 -7.46 -5.26
C ILE A 160 4.66 -6.48 -6.32
N TYR A 161 5.54 -5.67 -6.90
CA TYR A 161 5.17 -4.72 -7.93
C TYR A 161 4.65 -5.40 -9.20
N GLY A 162 5.25 -6.54 -9.59
CA GLY A 162 4.79 -7.35 -10.72
C GLY A 162 3.38 -7.89 -10.50
N LEU A 163 3.10 -8.41 -9.31
CA LEU A 163 1.79 -8.93 -8.94
C LEU A 163 0.73 -7.82 -8.93
N LEU A 164 0.99 -6.69 -8.26
CA LEU A 164 0.08 -5.53 -8.28
C LEU A 164 -0.19 -5.03 -9.69
N SER A 165 0.85 -5.04 -10.53
CA SER A 165 0.70 -4.59 -11.91
C SER A 165 -0.24 -5.51 -12.69
N ARG A 166 -0.15 -6.83 -12.47
CA ARG A 166 -1.02 -7.82 -13.11
C ARG A 166 -2.48 -7.69 -12.67
N GLU A 167 -2.72 -7.52 -11.36
CA GLU A 167 -4.09 -7.53 -10.81
C GLU A 167 -4.81 -6.18 -10.95
N PHE A 168 -4.09 -5.04 -10.98
CA PHE A 168 -4.70 -3.70 -10.88
C PHE A 168 -4.32 -2.68 -11.96
N THR A 169 -3.44 -3.00 -12.92
CA THR A 169 -3.15 -2.08 -14.06
C THR A 169 -3.95 -2.43 -15.31
N HIS A 170 -4.42 -3.67 -15.40
CA HIS A 170 -5.24 -4.17 -16.49
C HIS A 170 -6.61 -4.60 -15.95
N ILE A 171 -7.63 -4.64 -16.81
CA ILE A 171 -8.94 -5.22 -16.47
C ILE A 171 -8.74 -6.71 -16.18
N GLY A 172 -8.39 -7.01 -14.94
CA GLY A 172 -8.16 -8.36 -14.42
C GLY A 172 -9.46 -9.08 -14.10
N THR A 173 -9.35 -10.29 -13.55
CA THR A 173 -10.51 -11.11 -13.14
C THR A 173 -11.43 -10.37 -12.16
N LEU A 174 -10.83 -9.59 -11.25
CA LEU A 174 -11.55 -8.75 -10.29
C LEU A 174 -12.46 -7.69 -10.94
N HIS A 175 -12.10 -7.22 -12.14
CA HIS A 175 -12.88 -6.22 -12.88
C HIS A 175 -13.96 -6.83 -13.78
N LYS A 176 -13.97 -8.17 -13.95
CA LYS A 176 -14.96 -8.90 -14.76
C LYS A 176 -16.20 -9.29 -13.97
N GLN A 177 -16.25 -8.93 -12.69
CA GLN A 177 -17.36 -9.22 -11.79
C GLN A 177 -17.92 -7.93 -11.23
N PHE A 178 -19.24 -7.88 -11.04
CA PHE A 178 -19.84 -6.81 -10.27
C PHE A 178 -19.45 -6.97 -8.80
N THR A 179 -18.72 -5.99 -8.26
CA THR A 179 -18.20 -5.96 -6.90
C THR A 179 -18.97 -4.92 -6.08
N PRO A 180 -20.18 -5.25 -5.60
CA PRO A 180 -20.98 -4.32 -4.84
C PRO A 180 -20.28 -3.96 -3.53
N ILE A 181 -20.46 -2.70 -3.10
CA ILE A 181 -20.06 -2.27 -1.77
C ILE A 181 -21.05 -2.86 -0.78
N ARG A 182 -20.60 -3.83 0.03
CA ARG A 182 -21.44 -4.60 0.95
C ARG A 182 -20.65 -5.07 2.15
N GLU A 183 -21.37 -5.56 3.16
CA GLU A 183 -20.76 -6.22 4.32
C GLU A 183 -19.97 -7.47 3.89
N TYR A 184 -18.87 -7.70 4.59
CA TYR A 184 -17.97 -8.82 4.36
C TYR A 184 -18.49 -10.10 5.02
N THR A 185 -18.34 -11.22 4.31
CA THR A 185 -18.67 -12.55 4.84
C THR A 185 -17.43 -13.40 5.13
N GLY A 186 -16.24 -12.95 4.72
CA GLY A 186 -14.94 -13.58 4.96
C GLY A 186 -14.52 -14.60 3.89
N THR A 187 -15.41 -14.93 2.96
CA THR A 187 -15.17 -15.89 1.87
C THR A 187 -14.66 -15.21 0.60
N GLU A 188 -14.58 -13.89 0.57
CA GLU A 188 -14.20 -13.12 -0.60
C GLU A 188 -12.68 -13.18 -0.84
N GLU A 189 -12.26 -13.85 -1.91
CA GLU A 189 -10.86 -13.90 -2.34
C GLU A 189 -10.26 -12.49 -2.51
N SER A 190 -11.04 -11.56 -3.07
CA SER A 190 -10.63 -10.16 -3.24
C SER A 190 -10.31 -9.45 -1.91
N LEU A 191 -10.97 -9.81 -0.80
CA LEU A 191 -10.70 -9.24 0.50
C LEU A 191 -9.32 -9.71 1.00
N GLN A 192 -9.10 -11.02 0.99
CA GLN A 192 -7.83 -11.63 1.43
C GLN A 192 -6.64 -11.09 0.63
N LEU A 193 -6.81 -11.00 -0.69
CA LEU A 193 -5.77 -10.48 -1.58
C LEU A 193 -5.43 -9.01 -1.27
N ASN A 194 -6.44 -8.16 -1.01
CA ASN A 194 -6.17 -6.76 -0.64
C ASN A 194 -5.53 -6.62 0.74
N ILE A 195 -5.88 -7.46 1.72
CA ILE A 195 -5.17 -7.52 3.01
C ILE A 195 -3.70 -7.83 2.80
N GLN A 196 -3.38 -8.83 1.97
CA GLN A 196 -2.00 -9.18 1.66
C GLN A 196 -1.24 -8.04 0.98
N PHE A 197 -1.86 -7.33 0.03
CA PHE A 197 -1.24 -6.16 -0.59
C PHE A 197 -1.02 -5.01 0.39
N LEU A 198 -1.94 -4.78 1.32
CA LEU A 198 -1.76 -3.79 2.39
C LEU A 198 -0.59 -4.17 3.30
N THR A 199 -0.56 -5.42 3.76
CA THR A 199 0.52 -5.96 4.61
C THR A 199 1.87 -5.83 3.90
N ALA A 200 1.96 -6.24 2.63
CA ALA A 200 3.18 -6.11 1.83
C ALA A 200 3.58 -4.65 1.62
N GLY A 201 2.63 -3.76 1.34
CA GLY A 201 2.90 -2.33 1.16
C GLY A 201 3.42 -1.66 2.44
N ILE A 202 2.86 -1.98 3.61
CA ILE A 202 3.32 -1.45 4.91
C ILE A 202 4.73 -1.96 5.22
N TRP A 203 4.99 -3.24 4.95
CA TRP A 203 6.34 -3.78 5.07
C TRP A 203 7.34 -3.08 4.15
N MET A 204 6.98 -2.86 2.88
CA MET A 204 7.83 -2.11 1.95
C MET A 204 8.05 -0.66 2.38
N CYS A 205 7.06 0.00 2.99
CA CYS A 205 7.23 1.31 3.62
C CYS A 205 8.33 1.25 4.69
N TYR A 206 8.29 0.25 5.58
CA TYR A 206 9.29 0.07 6.62
C TYR A 206 10.69 -0.10 6.02
N VAL A 207 10.85 -1.04 5.08
CA VAL A 207 12.14 -1.30 4.42
C VAL A 207 12.68 -0.04 3.75
N SER A 208 11.81 0.75 3.11
CA SER A 208 12.21 1.98 2.43
C SER A 208 12.58 3.10 3.42
N CYS A 209 11.86 3.23 4.53
CA CYS A 209 12.20 4.19 5.60
C CYS A 209 13.53 3.85 6.26
N GLU A 210 13.78 2.55 6.52
CA GLU A 210 15.05 2.11 7.09
C GLU A 210 16.23 2.46 6.20
N LEU A 211 16.13 2.28 4.87
CA LEU A 211 17.20 2.69 3.95
C LEU A 211 17.46 4.20 4.01
N VAL A 212 16.40 5.01 3.91
CA VAL A 212 16.50 6.47 3.81
C VAL A 212 17.11 7.07 5.08
N PHE A 213 16.84 6.47 6.23
CA PHE A 213 17.29 6.95 7.54
C PHE A 213 18.22 5.95 8.24
N LEU A 214 18.99 5.17 7.47
CA LEU A 214 19.81 4.08 7.99
C LEU A 214 20.74 4.52 9.11
N ASP A 215 21.33 5.71 8.98
CA ASP A 215 22.24 6.32 9.93
C ASP A 215 21.57 6.79 11.24
N GLY A 216 20.24 6.72 11.33
CA GLY A 216 19.44 6.97 12.53
C GLY A 216 18.81 5.72 13.12
N VAL A 217 18.97 4.55 12.50
CA VAL A 217 18.40 3.28 12.97
C VAL A 217 19.47 2.52 13.75
N ALA A 218 19.21 2.27 15.04
CA ALA A 218 20.18 1.61 15.93
C ALA A 218 20.47 0.16 15.52
N GLU A 219 19.44 -0.58 15.11
CA GLU A 219 19.53 -1.99 14.72
C GLU A 219 18.84 -2.18 13.36
N PRO A 220 19.53 -1.88 12.24
CA PRO A 220 18.90 -2.01 10.94
C PRO A 220 18.65 -3.49 10.60
N ARG A 221 17.46 -3.78 10.07
CA ARG A 221 16.99 -5.15 9.81
C ARG A 221 17.27 -5.62 8.39
N TYR A 222 17.25 -4.71 7.41
CA TYR A 222 17.28 -5.02 5.98
C TYR A 222 18.47 -4.41 5.25
N TRP A 223 19.00 -3.28 5.69
CA TRP A 223 20.02 -2.54 4.93
C TRP A 223 21.37 -2.49 5.63
N ARG A 224 22.44 -2.54 4.81
CA ARG A 224 23.82 -2.31 5.22
C ARG A 224 24.47 -1.29 4.29
N GLU A 225 25.34 -0.45 4.84
CA GLU A 225 26.17 0.46 4.04
C GLU A 225 27.34 -0.32 3.43
N LEU A 226 27.61 -0.11 2.15
CA LEU A 226 28.73 -0.74 1.48
C LEU A 226 30.02 0.08 1.69
N PRO A 227 31.15 -0.55 2.03
CA PRO A 227 32.37 0.16 2.45
C PRO A 227 33.06 1.00 1.36
N GLU A 228 32.73 0.80 0.08
CA GLU A 228 33.24 1.63 -1.02
C GLU A 228 32.09 2.20 -1.88
N GLN A 229 31.86 3.50 -1.76
CA GLN A 229 30.98 4.22 -2.68
C GLN A 229 31.66 4.39 -4.04
N VAL A 230 31.47 3.43 -4.93
CA VAL A 230 31.90 3.54 -6.32
C VAL A 230 30.85 4.31 -7.11
N LYS A 231 31.25 5.40 -7.77
CA LYS A 231 30.37 6.22 -8.61
C LYS A 231 29.59 5.35 -9.62
N GLY A 232 28.26 5.43 -9.57
CA GLY A 232 27.35 4.65 -10.42
C GLY A 232 27.03 3.23 -9.92
N LYS A 233 27.50 2.85 -8.72
CA LYS A 233 27.07 1.63 -8.01
C LYS A 233 26.18 1.99 -6.82
N THR A 234 25.47 0.98 -6.31
CA THR A 234 24.63 1.09 -5.11
C THR A 234 25.48 1.41 -3.89
N ALA A 235 25.04 2.35 -3.06
CA ALA A 235 25.69 2.70 -1.80
C ALA A 235 25.29 1.74 -0.66
N TYR A 236 24.16 1.05 -0.82
CA TYR A 236 23.60 0.18 0.22
C TYR A 236 23.22 -1.18 -0.35
N SER A 237 23.38 -2.24 0.45
CA SER A 237 22.97 -3.61 0.14
C SER A 237 21.78 -4.05 0.98
N TYR A 238 20.86 -4.79 0.35
CA TYR A 238 19.75 -5.46 1.01
C TYR A 238 20.26 -6.81 1.58
N GLU A 239 20.46 -6.85 2.88
CA GLU A 239 21.08 -7.95 3.62
C GLU A 239 20.31 -8.27 4.92
N PRO A 240 19.05 -8.73 4.84
CA PRO A 240 18.34 -9.23 6.00
C PRO A 240 18.97 -10.53 6.55
N SER A 241 18.87 -10.74 7.86
CA SER A 241 19.25 -12.01 8.48
C SER A 241 18.24 -13.13 8.16
N ASP A 242 18.62 -14.39 8.38
CA ASP A 242 17.71 -15.53 8.19
C ASP A 242 16.48 -15.44 9.11
N GLU A 243 16.67 -14.95 10.33
CA GLU A 243 15.57 -14.68 11.27
C GLU A 243 14.63 -13.60 10.73
N GLU A 244 15.18 -12.54 10.13
CA GLU A 244 14.39 -11.47 9.54
C GLU A 244 13.62 -11.94 8.31
N LEU A 245 14.23 -12.79 7.47
CA LEU A 245 13.55 -13.42 6.34
C LEU A 245 12.41 -14.35 6.79
N ALA A 246 12.61 -15.10 7.88
CA ALA A 246 11.56 -15.95 8.46
C ALA A 246 10.41 -15.12 9.03
N TRP A 247 10.73 -14.05 9.78
CA TRP A 247 9.75 -13.11 10.28
C TRP A 247 8.97 -12.45 9.13
N MET A 248 9.66 -12.01 8.07
CA MET A 248 9.04 -11.43 6.89
C MET A 248 8.07 -12.41 6.22
N ALA A 249 8.46 -13.69 6.08
CA ALA A 249 7.61 -14.71 5.47
C ALA A 249 6.31 -14.94 6.27
N ASP A 250 6.40 -15.02 7.60
CA ASP A 250 5.21 -15.06 8.48
C ASP A 250 4.40 -13.77 8.40
N PHE A 251 5.07 -12.61 8.41
CA PHE A 251 4.42 -11.31 8.37
C PHE A 251 3.54 -11.17 7.12
N LEU A 252 4.10 -11.51 5.97
CA LEU A 252 3.45 -11.47 4.67
C LEU A 252 2.50 -12.65 4.42
N GLY A 253 2.56 -13.70 5.24
CA GLY A 253 1.80 -14.92 5.05
C GLY A 253 2.17 -15.66 3.77
N LEU A 254 3.46 -15.75 3.43
CA LEU A 254 3.94 -16.39 2.18
C LEU A 254 3.70 -17.91 2.15
N ASP A 255 3.47 -18.53 3.30
CA ASP A 255 3.03 -19.93 3.41
C ASP A 255 1.56 -20.12 2.96
N ASN A 256 0.87 -19.04 2.61
CA ASN A 256 -0.49 -19.09 2.12
C ASN A 256 -0.52 -19.67 0.67
N PRO A 257 -1.33 -20.72 0.41
CA PRO A 257 -1.36 -21.43 -0.88
C PRO A 257 -1.66 -20.57 -2.11
N PHE A 258 -2.19 -19.35 -1.96
CA PHE A 258 -2.35 -18.40 -3.07
C PHE A 258 -1.03 -17.84 -3.63
N PHE A 259 0.09 -17.98 -2.91
CA PHE A 259 1.43 -17.52 -3.33
C PHE A 259 2.44 -18.66 -3.54
N GLY A 260 2.22 -19.84 -2.94
CA GLY A 260 3.14 -20.98 -3.03
C GLY A 260 3.16 -21.72 -4.38
N GLN A 261 2.32 -21.35 -5.34
CA GLN A 261 2.33 -21.93 -6.69
C GLN A 261 2.79 -20.89 -7.72
N ASN A 262 4.08 -20.59 -7.75
CA ASN A 262 4.81 -20.09 -8.93
C ASN A 262 6.32 -20.01 -8.60
N ASN A 263 6.93 -21.17 -8.33
CA ASN A 263 8.36 -21.38 -8.55
C ASN A 263 8.52 -22.40 -9.68
#